data_AF-A0A7S1LJZ5-F1
#
_entry.id   AF-A0A7S1LJZ5-F1
#
_cell.length_a   1.000
_cell.length_b   1.000
_cell.length_c   1.000
_cell.angle_alpha   90.00
_cell.angle_beta   90.00
_cell.angle_gamma   90.00
#
_symmetry.space_group_name_H-M   'P 1'
#
loop_
_entity.id
_entity.type
_entity.pdbx_description
1 polymer ?
#
loop_
_entity_poly.entity_id
_entity_poly.type
_entity_poly.pdbx_seq_one_letter_code
_entity_poly.pdbx_strand_id
1 'polypeptide(L)'
;AFVKMVHAHLESGQPARTVKAPKKQEALWLRDMQLLSAKPVVFVLNVDEDSMKAGNDYSKAVEDVHGKENCMHVCSVIEEQTAQMSRDERLMFLEEYGLSQPQSEALLERVRGMLQLRTFFTVGPKMAHAWQFTAGTTVQEAAGEIHG
;
A
#
# COMPACT_ATOMS: atom_id res chain seq x y z
N ALA A 1 15.19 6.66 -28.06
CA ALA A 1 16.04 5.68 -27.34
C ALA A 1 15.31 5.12 -26.11
N PHE A 2 14.87 5.96 -25.16
CA PHE A 2 14.20 5.53 -23.93
C PHE A 2 12.97 4.62 -24.13
N VAL A 3 12.02 5.01 -24.99
CA VAL A 3 10.82 4.19 -25.27
C VAL A 3 11.16 2.78 -25.78
N LYS A 4 12.19 2.65 -26.62
CA LYS A 4 12.64 1.33 -27.11
C LYS A 4 13.22 0.48 -25.98
N MET A 5 13.92 1.10 -25.03
CA MET A 5 14.41 0.41 -23.83
C MET A 5 13.25 -0.05 -22.93
N VAL A 6 12.26 0.81 -22.70
CA VAL A 6 11.04 0.46 -21.95
C VAL A 6 10.30 -0.70 -22.62
N HIS A 7 10.16 -0.67 -23.95
CA HIS A 7 9.54 -1.75 -24.71
C HIS A 7 10.28 -3.08 -24.53
N ALA A 8 11.61 -3.11 -24.71
CA ALA A 8 12.41 -4.31 -24.54
C ALA A 8 12.37 -4.86 -23.11
N HIS A 9 12.30 -3.98 -22.10
CA HIS A 9 12.12 -4.36 -20.70
C HIS A 9 10.79 -5.09 -20.49
N LEU A 10 9.70 -4.56 -21.05
CA LEU A 10 8.38 -5.18 -20.98
C LEU A 10 8.32 -6.51 -21.76
N GLU A 11 8.98 -6.61 -22.92
CA GLU A 11 9.07 -7.85 -23.69
C GLU A 11 9.81 -8.97 -22.93
N SER A 12 10.74 -8.60 -22.02
CA SER A 12 11.40 -9.56 -21.13
C SER A 12 10.52 -10.07 -19.97
N GLY A 13 9.25 -9.65 -19.91
CA GLY A 13 8.31 -10.00 -18.84
C GLY A 13 8.49 -9.20 -17.54
N GLN A 14 9.36 -8.18 -17.55
CA GLN A 14 9.63 -7.35 -16.39
C GLN A 14 8.64 -6.18 -16.31
N PRO A 15 8.09 -5.85 -15.12
CA PRO A 15 7.11 -4.79 -15.00
C PRO A 15 7.76 -3.40 -15.16
N ALA A 16 7.02 -2.41 -15.67
CA ALA A 16 7.53 -1.07 -15.90
C ALA A 16 8.06 -0.38 -14.62
N ARG A 17 7.55 -0.74 -13.43
CA ARG A 17 8.02 -0.23 -12.13
C ARG A 17 9.49 -0.58 -11.82
N THR A 18 10.09 -1.57 -12.51
CA THR A 18 11.51 -1.93 -12.34
C THR A 18 12.42 -1.31 -13.40
N VAL A 19 11.88 -0.50 -14.32
CA VAL A 19 12.68 0.25 -15.29
C VAL A 19 13.55 1.28 -14.58
N LYS A 20 14.85 1.28 -14.85
CA LYS A 20 15.77 2.30 -14.34
C LYS A 20 15.67 3.56 -15.20
N ALA A 21 15.20 4.66 -14.61
CA ALA A 21 15.10 5.98 -15.24
C ALA A 21 15.96 7.01 -14.48
N PRO A 22 17.29 6.98 -14.63
CA PRO A 22 18.21 7.81 -13.83
C PRO A 22 18.09 9.31 -14.13
N LYS A 23 17.60 9.69 -15.32
CA LYS A 23 17.38 11.09 -15.67
C LYS A 23 15.98 11.52 -15.27
N LYS A 24 15.85 12.70 -14.65
CA LYS A 24 14.56 13.29 -14.27
C LYS A 24 13.54 13.31 -15.43
N GLN A 25 14.00 13.62 -16.64
CA GLN A 25 13.15 13.63 -17.83
C GLN A 25 12.60 12.25 -18.21
N GLU A 26 13.39 11.19 -18.04
CA GLU A 26 12.98 9.81 -18.32
C GLU A 26 11.92 9.34 -17.32
N ALA A 27 12.07 9.72 -16.05
CA ALA A 27 11.07 9.44 -15.02
C ALA A 27 9.73 10.15 -15.30
N LEU A 28 9.77 11.41 -15.78
CA LEU A 28 8.58 12.14 -16.21
C LEU A 28 7.88 11.45 -17.38
N TRP A 29 8.64 11.05 -18.41
CA TRP A 29 8.07 10.32 -19.54
C TRP A 29 7.43 8.99 -19.12
N LEU A 30 8.10 8.21 -18.26
CA LEU A 30 7.57 6.95 -17.76
C LEU A 30 6.26 7.16 -16.98
N ARG A 31 6.18 8.22 -16.16
CA ARG A 31 4.96 8.61 -15.46
C ARG A 31 3.85 8.97 -16.44
N ASP A 32 4.14 9.76 -17.46
CA ASP A 32 3.13 10.25 -18.40
C ASP A 32 2.59 9.13 -19.31
N MET A 33 3.33 8.02 -19.48
CA MET A 33 2.86 6.82 -20.20
C MET A 33 1.73 6.07 -19.50
N GLN A 34 1.52 6.26 -18.19
CA GLN A 34 0.44 5.61 -17.42
C GLN A 34 0.37 4.08 -17.58
N LEU A 35 1.53 3.41 -17.68
CA LEU A 35 1.60 1.96 -17.83
C LEU A 35 1.03 1.24 -16.59
N LEU A 36 0.21 0.21 -16.81
CA LEU A 36 -0.39 -0.57 -15.71
C LEU A 36 0.68 -1.19 -14.80
N SER A 37 1.75 -1.75 -15.39
CA SER A 37 2.86 -2.37 -14.66
C SER A 37 3.83 -1.36 -14.02
N ALA A 38 3.61 -0.06 -14.17
CA ALA A 38 4.35 0.99 -13.47
C ALA A 38 3.74 1.38 -12.10
N LYS A 39 2.47 1.02 -11.85
CA LYS A 39 1.81 1.30 -10.56
C LYS A 39 2.59 0.63 -9.41
N PRO A 40 2.61 1.18 -8.19
CA PRO A 40 3.21 0.45 -7.07
C PRO A 40 2.34 -0.75 -6.67
N VAL A 41 2.93 -1.79 -6.07
CA VAL A 41 2.25 -3.05 -5.72
C VAL A 41 2.65 -3.48 -4.31
N VAL A 42 1.67 -4.00 -3.58
CA VAL A 42 1.86 -4.75 -2.34
C VAL A 42 1.25 -6.14 -2.52
N PHE A 43 1.95 -7.17 -2.06
CA PHE A 43 1.48 -8.55 -2.09
C PHE A 43 0.82 -8.88 -0.76
N VAL A 44 -0.49 -9.11 -0.79
CA VAL A 44 -1.27 -9.55 0.37
C VAL A 44 -1.37 -11.06 0.33
N LEU A 45 -0.64 -11.72 1.22
CA LEU A 45 -0.47 -13.16 1.28
C LEU A 45 -1.48 -13.74 2.27
N ASN A 46 -2.55 -14.34 1.75
CA ASN A 46 -3.53 -14.99 2.61
C ASN A 46 -2.96 -16.31 3.15
N VAL A 47 -2.88 -16.43 4.47
CA VAL A 47 -2.31 -17.58 5.18
C VAL A 47 -3.28 -18.09 6.24
N ASP A 48 -3.05 -19.32 6.69
CA ASP A 48 -3.70 -19.90 7.87
C ASP A 48 -3.28 -19.17 9.16
N GLU A 49 -4.06 -19.38 10.22
CA GLU A 49 -3.91 -18.69 11.51
C GLU A 49 -2.52 -18.89 12.13
N ASP A 50 -2.02 -20.13 12.09
CA ASP A 50 -0.72 -20.50 12.67
C ASP A 50 0.45 -19.87 11.89
N SER A 51 0.23 -19.56 10.61
CA SER A 51 1.21 -18.98 9.71
C SER A 51 1.25 -17.45 9.72
N MET A 52 0.41 -16.78 10.53
CA MET A 52 0.34 -15.31 10.56
C MET A 52 1.69 -14.63 10.86
N LYS A 53 2.47 -15.19 11.80
CA LYS A 53 3.75 -14.59 12.21
C LYS A 53 4.91 -14.92 11.29
N ALA A 54 5.03 -16.19 10.88
CA ALA A 54 6.23 -16.70 10.22
C ALA A 54 6.03 -17.00 8.72
N GLY A 55 4.79 -16.96 8.23
CA GLY A 55 4.43 -17.43 6.92
C GLY A 55 4.47 -18.95 6.78
N ASN A 56 4.01 -19.44 5.64
CA ASN A 56 4.11 -20.83 5.22
C ASN A 56 4.98 -20.95 3.96
N ASP A 57 5.11 -22.16 3.41
CA ASP A 57 5.98 -22.39 2.25
C ASP A 57 5.53 -21.58 1.01
N TYR A 58 4.23 -21.35 0.86
CA TYR A 58 3.69 -20.55 -0.23
C TYR A 58 3.99 -19.06 -0.04
N SER A 59 3.80 -18.53 1.17
CA SER A 59 4.06 -17.11 1.43
C SER A 59 5.56 -16.79 1.30
N LYS A 60 6.43 -17.69 1.80
CA LYS A 60 7.89 -17.58 1.64
C LYS A 60 8.32 -17.57 0.17
N ALA A 61 7.73 -18.44 -0.66
CA ALA A 61 8.04 -18.46 -2.09
C ALA A 61 7.73 -17.11 -2.79
N VAL A 62 6.66 -16.43 -2.38
CA VAL A 62 6.31 -15.10 -2.92
C VAL A 62 7.24 -14.02 -2.37
N GLU A 63 7.57 -14.09 -1.08
CA GLU A 63 8.53 -13.20 -0.41
C GLU A 63 9.93 -13.28 -1.03
N ASP A 64 10.40 -14.48 -1.40
CA ASP A 64 11.72 -14.67 -2.03
C ASP A 64 11.81 -14.00 -3.41
N VAL A 65 10.69 -13.96 -4.14
CA VAL A 65 10.62 -13.35 -5.48
C VAL A 65 10.44 -11.83 -5.41
N HIS A 66 9.62 -11.35 -4.47
CA HIS A 66 9.17 -9.96 -4.45
C HIS A 66 9.74 -9.12 -3.31
N GLY A 67 10.47 -9.72 -2.38
CA GLY A 67 10.98 -9.07 -1.18
C GLY A 67 9.93 -9.05 -0.06
N LYS A 68 10.36 -9.38 1.16
CA LYS A 68 9.51 -9.36 2.37
C LYS A 68 8.92 -7.98 2.62
N GLU A 69 9.65 -6.93 2.30
CA GLU A 69 9.23 -5.53 2.42
C GLU A 69 8.11 -5.13 1.44
N ASN A 70 7.80 -5.96 0.44
CA ASN A 70 6.68 -5.78 -0.49
C ASN A 70 5.51 -6.74 -0.22
N CYS A 71 5.66 -7.64 0.76
CA CYS A 71 4.66 -8.63 1.15
C CYS A 71 4.05 -8.32 2.53
N MET A 72 2.83 -8.80 2.80
CA MET A 72 2.24 -8.88 4.14
C MET A 72 1.38 -10.12 4.28
N HIS A 73 1.40 -10.74 5.45
CA HIS A 73 0.51 -11.83 5.80
C HIS A 73 -0.85 -11.30 6.25
N VAL A 74 -1.92 -11.96 5.80
CA VAL A 74 -3.29 -11.76 6.25
C VAL A 74 -3.90 -13.14 6.47
N CYS A 75 -4.77 -13.28 7.47
CA CYS A 75 -5.64 -14.43 7.58
C CYS A 75 -7.08 -13.93 7.41
N SER A 76 -7.70 -14.28 6.28
CA SER A 76 -9.05 -13.81 5.98
C SER A 76 -10.08 -14.26 7.02
N VAL A 77 -9.88 -15.42 7.64
CA VAL A 77 -10.75 -15.94 8.71
C VAL A 77 -10.68 -15.07 9.96
N ILE A 78 -9.47 -14.70 10.40
CA ILE A 78 -9.26 -13.79 11.53
C ILE A 78 -9.89 -12.40 11.22
N GLU A 79 -9.67 -11.87 10.01
CA GLU A 79 -10.25 -10.57 9.63
C GLU A 79 -11.79 -10.60 9.60
N GLU A 80 -12.39 -11.69 9.11
CA GLU A 80 -13.85 -11.85 9.09
C GLU A 80 -14.45 -11.92 10.49
N GLN A 81 -13.83 -12.71 11.38
CA GLN A 81 -14.28 -12.85 12.77
C GLN A 81 -14.17 -11.51 13.53
N THR A 82 -13.02 -10.85 13.40
CA THR A 82 -12.75 -9.57 14.08
C THR A 82 -13.60 -8.42 13.56
N ALA A 83 -14.08 -8.48 12.32
CA ALA A 83 -14.97 -7.45 11.76
C ALA A 83 -16.34 -7.36 12.46
N GLN A 84 -16.78 -8.43 13.14
CA GLN A 84 -18.05 -8.48 13.87
C GLN A 84 -17.91 -8.21 15.38
N MET A 85 -16.68 -8.04 15.87
CA MET A 85 -16.38 -7.85 17.29
C MET A 85 -16.39 -6.36 17.65
N SER A 86 -16.64 -6.05 18.93
CA SER A 86 -16.37 -4.72 19.46
C SER A 86 -14.86 -4.44 19.46
N ARG A 87 -14.47 -3.16 19.56
CA ARG A 87 -13.06 -2.77 19.52
C ARG A 87 -12.21 -3.48 20.58
N ASP A 88 -12.71 -3.58 21.80
CA ASP A 88 -11.96 -4.13 22.93
C ASP A 88 -11.85 -5.66 22.82
N GLU A 89 -12.94 -6.34 22.45
CA GLU A 89 -12.93 -7.79 22.15
C GLU A 89 -11.97 -8.13 21.01
N ARG A 90 -12.00 -7.32 19.94
CA ARG A 90 -11.14 -7.48 18.78
C ARG A 90 -9.66 -7.39 19.15
N LEU A 91 -9.28 -6.43 19.99
CA LEU A 91 -7.88 -6.27 20.42
C LEU A 91 -7.44 -7.46 21.27
N MET A 92 -8.28 -7.92 22.21
CA MET A 92 -7.98 -9.11 23.02
C MET A 92 -7.81 -10.37 22.16
N PHE A 93 -8.68 -10.57 21.16
CA PHE A 93 -8.59 -11.70 20.24
C PHE A 93 -7.31 -11.66 19.40
N LEU A 94 -6.94 -10.49 18.87
CA LEU A 94 -5.74 -10.32 18.05
C LEU A 94 -4.44 -10.51 18.85
N GLU A 95 -4.43 -10.20 20.14
CA GLU A 95 -3.29 -10.43 21.02
C GLU A 95 -2.90 -11.91 21.11
N GLU A 96 -3.86 -12.83 21.05
CA GLU A 96 -3.61 -14.29 21.03
C GLU A 96 -2.77 -14.70 19.82
N TYR A 97 -2.98 -14.04 18.68
CA TYR A 97 -2.20 -14.21 17.45
C TYR A 97 -0.98 -13.27 17.38
N GLY A 98 -0.69 -12.52 18.45
CA GLY A 98 0.40 -11.55 18.54
C GLY A 98 0.29 -10.37 17.58
N LEU A 99 -0.93 -9.97 17.26
CA LEU A 99 -1.23 -8.83 16.40
C LEU A 99 -1.76 -7.68 17.26
N SER A 100 -1.24 -6.46 17.04
CA SER A 100 -1.67 -5.28 17.78
C SER A 100 -2.86 -4.55 17.14
N GLN A 101 -3.17 -4.88 15.88
CA GLN A 101 -4.25 -4.28 15.11
C GLN A 101 -4.68 -5.21 13.96
N PRO A 102 -5.90 -5.03 13.40
CA PRO A 102 -6.32 -5.74 12.21
C PRO A 102 -5.34 -5.52 11.04
N GLN A 103 -5.13 -6.55 10.23
CA GLN A 103 -4.26 -6.44 9.07
C GLN A 103 -4.85 -5.55 7.98
N SER A 104 -6.17 -5.40 7.92
CA SER A 104 -6.83 -4.38 7.09
C SER A 104 -6.40 -2.95 7.45
N GLU A 105 -6.23 -2.64 8.74
CA GLU A 105 -5.73 -1.34 9.20
C GLU A 105 -4.24 -1.16 8.83
N ALA A 106 -3.41 -2.20 9.05
CA ALA A 106 -2.00 -2.19 8.63
C ALA A 106 -1.84 -2.04 7.10
N LEU A 107 -2.71 -2.69 6.32
CA LEU A 107 -2.74 -2.56 4.86
C LEU A 107 -3.08 -1.12 4.44
N LEU A 108 -4.05 -0.49 5.09
CA LEU A 108 -4.44 0.89 4.80
C LEU A 108 -3.27 1.85 5.04
N GLU A 109 -2.56 1.72 6.16
CA GLU A 109 -1.38 2.52 6.47
C GLU A 109 -0.29 2.37 5.42
N ARG A 110 -0.02 1.13 5.01
CA ARG A 110 0.98 0.82 3.98
C ARG A 110 0.59 1.38 2.61
N VAL A 111 -0.67 1.21 2.20
CA VAL A 111 -1.18 1.74 0.91
C VAL A 111 -1.14 3.27 0.91
N ARG A 112 -1.49 3.93 2.00
CA ARG A 112 -1.36 5.39 2.13
C ARG A 112 0.10 5.84 1.99
N GLY A 113 1.03 5.14 2.64
CA GLY A 113 2.46 5.41 2.50
C GLY A 113 2.96 5.21 1.06
N MET A 114 2.53 4.12 0.42
CA MET A 114 2.87 3.77 -0.97
C MET A 114 2.35 4.79 -1.99
N LEU A 115 1.14 5.31 -1.77
CA LEU A 115 0.53 6.37 -2.59
C LEU A 115 0.99 7.77 -2.18
N GLN A 116 1.88 7.88 -1.19
CA GLN A 116 2.36 9.14 -0.63
C GLN A 116 1.23 10.05 -0.12
N LEU A 117 0.12 9.46 0.33
CA LEU A 117 -1.02 10.21 0.86
C LEU A 117 -0.72 10.69 2.28
N ARG A 118 -1.03 11.95 2.52
CA ARG A 118 -0.96 12.63 3.82
C ARG A 118 -2.36 13.12 4.20
N THR A 119 -2.53 13.52 5.45
CA THR A 119 -3.81 14.00 5.96
C THR A 119 -3.63 15.25 6.79
N PHE A 120 -4.46 16.27 6.52
CA PHE A 120 -4.62 17.43 7.38
C PHE A 120 -6.05 17.49 7.92
N PHE A 121 -6.24 18.22 9.01
CA PHE A 121 -7.53 18.30 9.69
C PHE A 121 -8.06 19.72 9.70
N THR A 122 -9.36 19.85 9.49
CA THR A 122 -10.12 21.05 9.84
C THR A 122 -10.95 20.74 11.06
N VAL A 123 -10.77 21.51 12.14
CA VAL A 123 -11.46 21.30 13.41
C VAL A 123 -12.20 22.58 13.80
N GLY A 124 -13.50 22.46 14.03
CA GLY A 124 -14.35 23.53 14.52
C GLY A 124 -15.40 23.02 15.50
N PRO A 125 -16.19 23.92 16.11
CA PRO A 125 -17.13 23.57 17.18
C PRO A 125 -18.20 22.55 16.79
N LYS A 126 -18.52 22.45 15.49
CA LYS A 126 -19.56 21.56 14.96
C LYS A 126 -19.02 20.35 14.19
N MET A 127 -17.76 20.37 13.79
CA MET A 127 -17.22 19.36 12.87
C MET A 127 -15.70 19.27 12.99
N ALA A 128 -15.20 18.04 12.96
CA ALA A 128 -13.83 17.71 12.62
C ALA A 128 -13.83 16.91 11.32
N HIS A 129 -12.97 17.26 10.36
CA HIS A 129 -12.84 16.56 9.09
C HIS A 129 -11.38 16.29 8.75
N ALA A 130 -11.12 15.14 8.12
CA ALA A 130 -9.81 14.69 7.71
C ALA A 130 -9.71 14.72 6.17
N TRP A 131 -8.84 15.57 5.64
CA TRP A 131 -8.65 15.78 4.21
C TRP A 131 -7.38 15.07 3.74
N GLN A 132 -7.46 14.30 2.66
CA GLN A 132 -6.31 13.60 2.09
C GLN A 132 -5.67 14.42 0.97
N PHE A 133 -4.34 14.40 0.90
CA PHE A 133 -3.58 15.07 -0.15
C PHE A 133 -2.29 14.29 -0.43
N THR A 134 -1.60 14.59 -1.53
CA THR A 134 -0.34 13.92 -1.88
C THR A 134 0.85 14.65 -1.25
N ALA A 135 1.86 13.92 -0.78
CA ALA A 135 3.07 14.53 -0.25
C ALA A 135 3.74 15.45 -1.29
N GLY A 136 4.08 16.67 -0.89
CA GLY A 136 4.67 17.68 -1.77
C GLY A 136 3.67 18.66 -2.38
N THR A 137 2.36 18.45 -2.22
CA THR A 137 1.32 19.44 -2.55
C THR A 137 1.51 20.71 -1.72
N THR A 138 1.34 21.88 -2.34
CA THR A 138 1.42 23.18 -1.66
C THR A 138 0.21 23.44 -0.76
N VAL A 139 0.32 24.40 0.15
CA VAL A 139 -0.81 24.79 1.03
C VAL A 139 -2.02 25.28 0.23
N GLN A 140 -1.79 26.01 -0.87
CA GLN A 140 -2.87 26.53 -1.72
C GLN A 140 -3.61 25.41 -2.44
N GLU A 141 -2.88 24.46 -3.03
CA GLU A 141 -3.48 23.28 -3.68
C GLU A 141 -4.23 22.41 -2.65
N ALA A 142 -3.64 22.18 -1.47
CA ALA A 142 -4.30 21.40 -0.41
C ALA A 142 -5.57 22.07 0.13
N ALA A 143 -5.62 23.40 0.19
CA ALA A 143 -6.83 24.14 0.55
C ALA A 143 -7.95 23.96 -0.49
N GLY A 144 -7.60 23.72 -1.75
CA GLY A 144 -8.54 23.39 -2.82
C GLY A 144 -9.34 22.12 -2.57
N GLU A 145 -8.86 21.19 -1.74
CA GLU A 145 -9.62 20.00 -1.33
C GLU A 145 -10.87 20.37 -0.51
N ILE A 146 -10.85 21.49 0.22
CA ILE A 146 -11.99 21.97 1.02
C ILE A 146 -13.01 22.69 0.13
N HIS A 147 -12.51 23.59 -0.73
CA HIS A 147 -13.29 24.45 -1.61
C HIS A 147 -12.53 24.60 -2.93
N GLY A 148 -12.86 23.75 -3.91
CA GLY A 148 -12.29 23.77 -5.25
C GLY A 148 -12.81 24.90 -6.12
#